data_AF-A0A2C6AK69-F1
#
_entry.id   AF-A0A2C6AK69-F1
#
_cell.length_a   1.000
_cell.length_b   1.000
_cell.length_c   1.000
_cell.angle_alpha   90.00
_cell.angle_beta   90.00
_cell.angle_gamma   90.00
#
_symmetry.space_group_name_H-M   'P 1'
#
loop_
_entity.id
_entity.type
_entity.pdbx_description
1 polymer ?
#
loop_
_entity_poly.entity_id
_entity_poly.type
_entity_poly.pdbx_seq_one_letter_code
_entity_poly.pdbx_strand_id
1 'polypeptide(L)'
;MAPRALLPNVSFDESDRLHLLAARDLQNPTRTQQITLGVIAVYVVAIAILWNVPYLKMILWPFKMLVIAFHEFGHAITAVLTGGKVKSISLDPNEGGVTHMQGGISAITLPAGYLGSSIIGALLTFCGFNIVASKIASIVLGVCFLLTLWWGKRDWLTILTVLSAVGLLVACWFIVHAEALRFVVLFIGVMSSLYSVWDICDDLILRKVNSSDASVFAKRYGGSSQCWGVIWSIISILVMAVGIVAGLAAFSQSFEQQQQDSQHFLPT
;
A
#
# COMPACT_ATOMS: atom_id res chain seq x y z
N MET A 1 1.91 64.07 22.75
CA MET A 1 1.12 62.87 23.07
C MET A 1 0.41 62.44 21.80
N ALA A 2 0.93 61.44 21.10
CA ALA A 2 0.33 60.92 19.87
C ALA A 2 -0.68 59.80 20.19
N PRO A 3 -1.78 59.65 19.44
CA PRO A 3 -2.77 58.61 19.69
C PRO A 3 -2.26 57.26 19.19
N ARG A 4 -2.42 56.23 20.02
CA ARG A 4 -2.01 54.85 19.79
C ARG A 4 -3.04 54.20 18.85
N ALA A 5 -2.64 53.86 17.62
CA ALA A 5 -3.48 53.11 16.69
C ALA A 5 -3.70 51.68 17.22
N LEU A 6 -4.97 51.29 17.40
CA LEU A 6 -5.39 49.93 17.70
C LEU A 6 -5.21 49.07 16.43
N LEU A 7 -4.27 48.14 16.47
CA LEU A 7 -4.20 47.08 15.46
C LEU A 7 -5.37 46.11 15.70
N PRO A 8 -6.09 45.66 14.65
CA PRO A 8 -7.10 44.63 14.81
C PRO A 8 -6.44 43.32 15.23
N ASN A 9 -6.88 42.77 16.35
CA ASN A 9 -6.57 41.40 16.74
C ASN A 9 -7.18 40.45 15.68
N VAL A 10 -6.36 40.00 14.73
CA VAL A 10 -6.70 38.85 13.90
C VAL A 10 -6.44 37.61 14.74
N SER A 11 -7.42 37.23 15.57
CA SER A 11 -7.48 35.89 16.13
C SER A 11 -7.85 34.94 15.00
N PHE A 12 -6.84 34.28 14.42
CA PHE A 12 -7.09 33.10 13.61
C PHE A 12 -7.64 32.02 14.53
N ASP A 13 -8.93 31.76 14.42
CA ASP A 13 -9.61 30.76 15.23
C ASP A 13 -9.09 29.37 14.84
N GLU A 14 -8.35 28.72 15.75
CA GLU A 14 -7.94 27.32 15.60
C GLU A 14 -9.16 26.39 15.46
N SER A 15 -10.31 26.82 15.99
CA SER A 15 -11.57 26.10 15.88
C SER A 15 -12.08 26.02 14.43
N ASP A 16 -11.88 27.08 13.62
CA ASP A 16 -12.25 27.08 12.19
C ASP A 16 -11.38 26.12 11.37
N ARG A 17 -10.11 25.91 11.74
CA ARG A 17 -9.24 24.91 11.08
C ARG A 17 -9.59 23.48 11.47
N LEU A 18 -9.97 23.26 12.73
CA LEU A 18 -10.48 21.97 13.19
C LEU A 18 -11.85 21.66 12.58
N HIS A 19 -12.69 22.68 12.35
CA HIS A 19 -13.96 22.55 11.62
C HIS A 19 -13.79 22.45 10.09
N LEU A 20 -12.69 22.90 9.50
CA LEU A 20 -12.35 22.62 8.09
C LEU A 20 -11.93 21.16 7.85
N LEU A 21 -11.59 20.43 8.92
CA LEU A 21 -11.47 18.96 8.91
C LEU A 21 -12.80 18.27 9.27
N ALA A 22 -13.86 19.04 9.57
CA ALA A 22 -15.18 18.49 9.87
C ALA A 22 -15.80 17.90 8.60
N ALA A 23 -15.93 16.58 8.62
CA ALA A 23 -16.84 15.77 7.82
C ALA A 23 -17.11 16.35 6.41
N ARG A 24 -16.13 16.24 5.51
CA ARG A 24 -16.46 16.28 4.08
C ARG A 24 -17.56 15.25 3.85
N ASP A 25 -18.66 15.69 3.26
CA ASP A 25 -19.89 14.92 3.19
C ASP A 25 -19.66 13.53 2.56
N LEU A 26 -19.55 12.49 3.40
CA LEU A 26 -19.45 11.11 2.96
C LEU A 26 -20.77 10.60 2.36
N GLN A 27 -21.90 11.30 2.60
CA GLN A 27 -23.20 10.91 2.08
C GLN A 27 -23.36 11.28 0.60
N ASN A 28 -22.65 12.32 0.14
CA ASN A 28 -22.70 12.78 -1.26
C ASN A 28 -21.30 12.81 -1.90
N PRO A 29 -20.71 11.64 -2.21
CA PRO A 29 -19.40 11.58 -2.85
C PRO A 29 -19.42 12.27 -4.22
N THR A 30 -18.37 13.03 -4.52
CA THR A 30 -18.23 13.72 -5.81
C THR A 30 -18.11 12.72 -6.96
N ARG A 31 -18.40 13.15 -8.20
CA ARG A 31 -18.30 12.28 -9.38
C ARG A 31 -16.93 11.61 -9.49
N THR A 32 -15.85 12.32 -9.16
CA THR A 32 -14.48 11.77 -9.12
C THR A 32 -14.36 10.64 -8.10
N GLN A 33 -14.87 10.84 -6.88
CA GLN A 33 -14.85 9.83 -5.82
C GLN A 33 -15.69 8.61 -6.21
N GLN A 34 -16.88 8.81 -6.77
CA GLN A 34 -17.74 7.72 -7.26
C GLN A 34 -17.04 6.89 -8.34
N ILE A 35 -16.35 7.54 -9.28
CA ILE A 35 -15.56 6.85 -10.31
C ILE A 35 -14.40 6.08 -9.66
N THR A 36 -13.66 6.69 -8.73
CA THR A 36 -12.56 6.00 -8.02
C THR A 36 -13.07 4.78 -7.25
N LEU A 37 -14.21 4.88 -6.55
CA LEU A 37 -14.85 3.75 -5.86
C LEU A 37 -15.29 2.66 -6.84
N GLY A 38 -15.89 3.04 -7.97
CA GLY A 38 -16.25 2.11 -9.04
C GLY A 38 -15.02 1.37 -9.58
N VAL A 39 -13.91 2.08 -9.79
CA VAL A 39 -12.63 1.49 -10.22
C VAL A 39 -12.07 0.55 -9.16
N ILE A 40 -12.11 0.90 -7.87
CA ILE A 40 -11.70 0.00 -6.79
C ILE A 40 -12.53 -1.28 -6.82
N ALA A 41 -13.86 -1.18 -6.95
CA ALA A 41 -14.74 -2.35 -7.03
C ALA A 41 -14.41 -3.23 -8.24
N VAL A 42 -14.16 -2.62 -9.40
CA VAL A 42 -13.70 -3.34 -10.60
C VAL A 42 -12.36 -4.02 -10.36
N TYR A 43 -11.40 -3.35 -9.72
CA TYR A 43 -10.10 -3.94 -9.38
C TYR A 43 -10.25 -5.14 -8.44
N VAL A 44 -11.05 -5.03 -7.39
CA VAL A 44 -11.30 -6.13 -6.45
C VAL A 44 -11.85 -7.35 -7.19
N VAL A 45 -12.89 -7.16 -8.01
CA VAL A 45 -13.52 -8.25 -8.78
C VAL A 45 -12.56 -8.82 -9.83
N ALA A 46 -11.85 -7.97 -10.58
CA ALA A 46 -10.91 -8.39 -11.61
C ALA A 46 -9.74 -9.17 -10.99
N ILE A 47 -9.17 -8.69 -9.89
CA ILE A 47 -8.10 -9.40 -9.17
C ILE A 47 -8.62 -10.75 -8.66
N ALA A 48 -9.82 -10.81 -8.10
CA ALA A 48 -10.41 -12.06 -7.64
C ALA A 48 -10.58 -13.08 -8.79
N ILE A 49 -11.10 -12.65 -9.95
CA ILE A 49 -11.24 -13.52 -11.13
C ILE A 49 -9.88 -13.97 -11.64
N LEU A 50 -8.96 -13.03 -11.88
CA LEU A 50 -7.65 -13.30 -12.44
C LEU A 50 -6.81 -14.21 -11.52
N TRP A 51 -6.97 -14.12 -10.19
CA TRP A 51 -6.26 -14.98 -9.25
C TRP A 51 -6.76 -16.43 -9.29
N ASN A 52 -8.06 -16.63 -9.43
CA ASN A 52 -8.68 -17.95 -9.35
C ASN A 52 -8.72 -18.70 -10.69
N VAL A 53 -8.63 -18.00 -11.82
CA VAL A 53 -8.69 -18.63 -13.14
C VAL A 53 -7.29 -19.07 -13.62
N PRO A 54 -7.09 -20.36 -13.95
CA PRO A 54 -5.85 -20.85 -14.54
C PRO A 54 -5.46 -20.08 -15.81
N TYR A 55 -4.16 -19.94 -16.07
CA TYR A 55 -3.57 -19.14 -17.15
C TYR A 55 -3.77 -17.62 -17.03
N LEU A 56 -4.97 -17.14 -16.66
CA LEU A 56 -5.22 -15.71 -16.44
C LEU A 56 -4.40 -15.14 -15.27
N LYS A 57 -4.12 -15.96 -14.26
CA LYS A 57 -3.20 -15.60 -13.16
C LYS A 57 -1.81 -15.18 -13.61
N MET A 58 -1.37 -15.56 -14.81
CA MET A 58 -0.06 -15.14 -15.37
C MET A 58 -0.02 -13.65 -15.67
N ILE A 59 -1.17 -13.03 -15.95
CA ILE A 59 -1.28 -11.57 -16.15
C ILE A 59 -0.97 -10.83 -14.86
N LEU A 60 -1.40 -11.36 -13.71
CA LEU A 60 -1.12 -10.79 -12.40
C LEU A 60 0.29 -11.09 -11.90
N TRP A 61 1.01 -12.02 -12.53
CA TRP A 61 2.30 -12.49 -12.03
C TRP A 61 3.33 -11.38 -11.73
N PRO A 62 3.60 -10.39 -12.63
CA PRO A 62 4.56 -9.32 -12.31
C PRO A 62 4.11 -8.47 -11.11
N PHE A 63 2.81 -8.22 -10.98
CA PHE A 63 2.25 -7.48 -9.84
C PHE A 63 2.25 -8.32 -8.56
N LYS A 64 2.09 -9.65 -8.68
CA LYS A 64 2.20 -10.59 -7.57
C LYS A 64 3.59 -10.55 -6.97
N MET A 65 4.63 -10.60 -7.81
CA MET A 65 6.01 -10.47 -7.34
C MET A 65 6.25 -9.14 -6.62
N LEU A 66 5.65 -8.05 -7.13
CA LEU A 66 5.77 -6.75 -6.51
C LEU A 66 5.14 -6.70 -5.10
N VAL A 67 3.94 -7.25 -4.91
CA VAL A 67 3.32 -7.23 -3.57
C VAL A 67 3.96 -8.22 -2.60
N ILE A 68 4.53 -9.32 -3.08
CA ILE A 68 5.42 -10.17 -2.28
C ILE A 68 6.61 -9.34 -1.81
N ALA A 69 7.20 -8.50 -2.68
CA ALA A 69 8.29 -7.63 -2.27
C ALA A 69 7.86 -6.66 -1.14
N PHE A 70 6.62 -6.18 -1.11
CA PHE A 70 6.10 -5.39 0.01
C PHE A 70 5.91 -6.22 1.29
N HIS A 71 5.49 -7.48 1.17
CA HIS A 71 5.43 -8.42 2.29
C HIS A 71 6.82 -8.61 2.91
N GLU A 72 7.82 -8.94 2.10
CA GLU A 72 9.21 -9.09 2.55
C GLU A 72 9.80 -7.80 3.11
N PHE A 73 9.46 -6.66 2.51
CA PHE A 73 9.85 -5.35 3.02
C PHE A 73 9.29 -5.08 4.43
N GLY A 74 8.07 -5.54 4.72
CA GLY A 74 7.47 -5.47 6.06
C GLY A 74 8.28 -6.23 7.12
N HIS A 75 8.69 -7.46 6.81
CA HIS A 75 9.62 -8.21 7.67
C HIS A 75 10.94 -7.46 7.86
N ALA A 76 11.52 -6.97 6.76
CA ALA A 76 12.82 -6.31 6.78
C ALA A 76 12.83 -5.04 7.63
N ILE A 77 11.84 -4.15 7.45
CA ILE A 77 11.73 -2.92 8.23
C ILE A 77 11.50 -3.23 9.71
N THR A 78 10.54 -4.09 10.03
CA THR A 78 10.24 -4.38 11.44
C THR A 78 11.39 -5.11 12.13
N ALA A 79 12.15 -5.94 11.41
CA ALA A 79 13.37 -6.54 11.93
C ALA A 79 14.38 -5.45 12.33
N VAL A 80 14.66 -4.49 11.44
CA VAL A 80 15.58 -3.39 11.72
C VAL A 80 15.09 -2.53 12.90
N LEU A 81 13.79 -2.17 12.91
CA LEU A 81 13.20 -1.35 13.98
C LEU A 81 13.20 -2.05 15.34
N THR A 82 13.18 -3.37 15.37
CA THR A 82 13.22 -4.17 16.61
C THR A 82 14.65 -4.61 16.99
N GLY A 83 15.68 -4.04 16.36
CA GLY A 83 17.09 -4.28 16.68
C GLY A 83 17.71 -5.50 15.99
N GLY A 84 17.01 -6.09 15.04
CA GLY A 84 17.52 -7.16 14.16
C GLY A 84 18.34 -6.63 12.98
N LYS A 85 18.91 -7.56 12.21
CA LYS A 85 19.67 -7.30 10.99
C LYS A 85 19.12 -8.12 9.83
N VAL A 86 18.88 -7.47 8.70
CA VAL A 86 18.46 -8.12 7.45
C VAL A 86 19.70 -8.46 6.63
N LYS A 87 19.86 -9.74 6.27
CA LYS A 87 20.98 -10.26 5.48
C LYS A 87 20.68 -10.20 3.98
N SER A 88 19.48 -10.61 3.59
CA SER A 88 19.01 -10.57 2.21
C SER A 88 17.50 -10.74 2.12
N ILE A 89 16.94 -10.23 1.02
CA ILE A 89 15.59 -10.52 0.55
C ILE A 89 15.72 -11.30 -0.76
N SER A 90 14.86 -12.27 -1.00
CA SER A 90 14.82 -13.01 -2.26
C SER A 90 13.38 -13.33 -2.63
N LEU A 91 13.06 -13.26 -3.92
CA LEU A 91 11.74 -13.58 -4.46
C LEU A 91 11.87 -14.88 -5.27
N ASP A 92 10.96 -15.83 -5.03
CA ASP A 92 10.85 -17.09 -5.75
C ASP A 92 9.50 -17.18 -6.48
N PRO A 93 9.47 -17.50 -7.79
CA PRO A 93 8.23 -17.58 -8.56
C PRO A 93 7.22 -18.62 -8.05
N ASN A 94 7.69 -19.66 -7.36
CA ASN A 94 6.92 -20.81 -6.92
C ASN A 94 6.67 -20.80 -5.41
N GLU A 95 7.69 -20.41 -4.64
CA GLU A 95 7.69 -20.44 -3.17
C GLU A 95 7.34 -19.08 -2.54
N GLY A 96 7.27 -17.99 -3.31
CA GLY A 96 6.88 -16.67 -2.82
C GLY A 96 8.07 -15.75 -2.53
N GLY A 97 8.26 -15.35 -1.28
CA GLY A 97 9.35 -14.47 -0.84
C GLY A 97 10.03 -15.02 0.40
N VAL A 98 11.29 -14.62 0.62
CA VAL A 98 12.00 -14.92 1.85
C VAL A 98 12.91 -13.77 2.28
N THR A 99 12.74 -13.35 3.53
CA THR A 99 13.62 -12.40 4.20
C THR A 99 14.52 -13.11 5.20
N HIS A 100 15.80 -13.21 4.86
CA HIS A 100 16.81 -13.73 5.77
C HIS A 100 17.20 -12.65 6.79
N MET A 101 16.68 -12.76 8.00
CA MET A 101 16.96 -11.84 9.11
C MET A 101 17.57 -12.55 10.33
N GLN A 102 18.31 -11.80 11.14
CA GLN A 102 18.91 -12.26 12.40
C GLN A 102 18.59 -11.29 13.53
N GLY A 103 18.05 -11.80 14.64
CA GLY A 103 17.58 -10.97 15.75
C GLY A 103 16.22 -10.32 15.45
N GLY A 104 15.87 -9.29 16.22
CA GLY A 104 14.55 -8.67 16.19
C GLY A 104 13.52 -9.41 17.03
N ILE A 105 12.36 -8.77 17.23
CA ILE A 105 11.27 -9.33 18.03
C ILE A 105 10.33 -10.11 17.12
N SER A 106 10.40 -11.44 17.15
CA SER A 106 9.60 -12.30 16.27
C SER A 106 8.09 -12.13 16.40
N ALA A 107 7.60 -11.64 17.54
CA ALA A 107 6.19 -11.36 17.75
C ALA A 107 5.69 -10.21 16.84
N ILE A 108 6.60 -9.32 16.45
CA ILE A 108 6.31 -8.18 15.58
C ILE A 108 6.72 -8.51 14.15
N THR A 109 7.89 -9.14 13.94
CA THR A 109 8.40 -9.35 12.59
C THR A 109 7.61 -10.39 11.80
N LEU A 110 7.11 -11.47 12.42
CA LEU A 110 6.30 -12.49 11.71
C LEU A 110 4.98 -11.94 11.15
N PRO A 111 4.12 -11.22 11.92
CA PRO A 111 2.92 -10.64 11.34
C PRO A 111 3.21 -9.44 10.41
N ALA A 112 4.41 -8.87 10.46
CA ALA A 112 4.74 -7.65 9.71
C ALA A 112 4.69 -7.82 8.20
N GLY A 113 4.85 -9.03 7.66
CA GLY A 113 4.69 -9.25 6.23
C GLY A 113 3.26 -8.96 5.78
N TYR A 114 2.29 -9.68 6.36
CA TYR A 114 0.87 -9.50 6.06
C TYR A 114 0.34 -8.13 6.47
N LEU A 115 0.62 -7.70 7.71
CA LEU A 115 0.10 -6.43 8.19
C LEU A 115 0.79 -5.24 7.53
N GLY A 116 2.09 -5.33 7.27
CA GLY A 116 2.87 -4.28 6.62
C GLY A 116 2.43 -4.07 5.17
N SER A 117 2.30 -5.16 4.39
CA SER A 117 1.79 -5.08 3.01
C SER A 117 0.36 -4.56 2.93
N SER A 118 -0.49 -4.89 3.92
CA SER A 118 -1.85 -4.36 4.03
C SER A 118 -1.90 -2.86 4.34
N ILE A 119 -1.04 -2.39 5.25
CA ILE A 119 -0.92 -0.95 5.58
C ILE A 119 -0.40 -0.17 4.39
N ILE A 120 0.68 -0.65 3.74
CA ILE A 120 1.19 -0.04 2.51
C ILE A 120 0.10 -0.02 1.45
N GLY A 121 -0.63 -1.13 1.27
CA GLY A 121 -1.76 -1.22 0.36
C GLY A 121 -2.81 -0.14 0.60
N ALA A 122 -3.26 0.01 1.85
CA ALA A 122 -4.25 1.02 2.23
C ALA A 122 -3.75 2.46 2.03
N LEU A 123 -2.47 2.74 2.32
CA LEU A 123 -1.87 4.06 2.08
C LEU A 123 -1.79 4.39 0.58
N LEU A 124 -1.45 3.41 -0.26
CA LEU A 124 -1.46 3.60 -1.71
C LEU A 124 -2.88 3.75 -2.25
N THR A 125 -3.85 2.98 -1.73
CA THR A 125 -5.26 3.15 -2.08
C THR A 125 -5.75 4.55 -1.70
N PHE A 126 -5.42 5.04 -0.51
CA PHE A 126 -5.70 6.41 -0.06
C PHE A 126 -5.11 7.45 -1.03
N CYS A 127 -3.83 7.33 -1.35
CA CYS A 127 -3.15 8.25 -2.28
C CYS A 127 -3.73 8.19 -3.71
N GLY A 128 -4.28 7.04 -4.11
CA GLY A 128 -4.94 6.83 -5.40
C GLY A 128 -6.22 7.67 -5.62
N PHE A 129 -6.72 8.37 -4.60
CA PHE A 129 -7.84 9.31 -4.76
C PHE A 129 -7.42 10.67 -5.36
N ASN A 130 -6.12 10.98 -5.39
CA ASN A 130 -5.60 12.28 -5.84
C ASN A 130 -4.28 12.16 -6.61
N ILE A 131 -4.13 12.93 -7.70
CA ILE A 131 -2.94 12.88 -8.56
C ILE A 131 -1.66 13.30 -7.81
N VAL A 132 -1.68 14.41 -7.09
CA VAL A 132 -0.51 14.90 -6.34
C VAL A 132 -0.14 13.94 -5.21
N ALA A 133 -1.14 13.41 -4.49
CA ALA A 133 -0.90 12.39 -3.47
C ALA A 133 -0.27 11.12 -4.08
N SER A 134 -0.73 10.69 -5.25
CA SER A 134 -0.14 9.55 -5.99
C SER A 134 1.29 9.82 -6.46
N LYS A 135 1.59 11.04 -6.90
CA LYS A 135 2.97 11.46 -7.22
C LYS A 135 3.87 11.34 -5.98
N ILE A 136 3.45 11.89 -4.84
CA ILE A 136 4.20 11.77 -3.57
C ILE A 136 4.36 10.30 -3.17
N ALA A 137 3.29 9.50 -3.24
CA ALA A 137 3.32 8.08 -2.92
C ALA A 137 4.32 7.32 -3.81
N SER A 138 4.39 7.63 -5.11
CA SER A 138 5.33 6.98 -6.03
C SER A 138 6.81 7.30 -5.70
N ILE A 139 7.11 8.50 -5.19
CA ILE A 139 8.45 8.86 -4.72
C ILE A 139 8.81 8.05 -3.47
N VAL A 140 7.89 7.97 -2.50
CA VAL A 140 8.07 7.16 -1.29
C VAL A 140 8.26 5.68 -1.64
N LEU A 141 7.44 5.16 -2.56
CA LEU A 141 7.61 3.80 -3.10
C LEU A 141 8.97 3.61 -3.76
N GLY A 142 9.45 4.60 -4.52
CA GLY A 142 10.80 4.58 -5.09
C GLY A 142 11.87 4.39 -4.01
N VAL A 143 11.77 5.08 -2.87
CA VAL A 143 12.69 4.89 -1.74
C VAL A 143 12.55 3.49 -1.13
N CYS A 144 11.33 3.00 -0.89
CA CYS A 144 11.09 1.64 -0.41
C CYS A 144 11.70 0.58 -1.35
N PHE A 145 11.59 0.78 -2.66
CA PHE A 145 12.17 -0.07 -3.67
C PHE A 145 13.69 -0.03 -3.68
N LEU A 146 14.32 1.13 -3.49
CA LEU A 146 15.77 1.22 -3.36
C LEU A 146 16.28 0.45 -2.14
N LEU A 147 15.56 0.51 -1.01
CA LEU A 147 15.88 -0.29 0.18
C LEU A 147 15.69 -1.79 -0.07
N THR A 148 14.59 -2.16 -0.72
CA THR A 148 14.31 -3.56 -1.10
C THR A 148 15.39 -4.08 -2.04
N LEU A 149 15.81 -3.27 -3.02
CA LEU A 149 16.90 -3.59 -3.94
C LEU A 149 18.24 -3.70 -3.20
N TRP A 150 18.50 -2.87 -2.20
CA TRP A 150 19.72 -2.95 -1.39
C TRP A 150 19.85 -4.31 -0.70
N TRP A 151 18.76 -4.83 -0.13
CA TRP A 151 18.72 -6.16 0.50
C TRP A 151 18.62 -7.30 -0.53
N GLY A 152 17.97 -7.06 -1.68
CA GLY A 152 17.71 -8.03 -2.74
C GLY A 152 18.71 -8.03 -3.90
N LYS A 153 19.80 -7.26 -3.83
CA LYS A 153 20.76 -7.06 -4.94
C LYS A 153 21.48 -8.32 -5.44
N ARG A 154 21.35 -9.45 -4.75
CA ARG A 154 21.92 -10.74 -5.16
C ARG A 154 20.91 -11.62 -5.91
N ASP A 155 19.64 -11.24 -5.89
CA ASP A 155 18.55 -11.99 -6.51
C ASP A 155 18.08 -11.28 -7.78
N TRP A 156 18.27 -11.94 -8.92
CA TRP A 156 17.91 -11.37 -10.22
C TRP A 156 16.42 -11.09 -10.35
N LEU A 157 15.57 -11.95 -9.77
CA LEU A 157 14.11 -11.77 -9.86
C LEU A 157 13.66 -10.55 -9.06
N THR A 158 14.21 -10.34 -7.86
CA THR A 158 13.99 -9.13 -7.06
C THR A 158 14.40 -7.89 -7.84
N ILE A 159 15.59 -7.90 -8.45
CA ILE A 159 16.08 -6.78 -9.27
C ILE A 159 15.12 -6.50 -10.42
N LEU A 160 14.75 -7.52 -11.20
CA LEU A 160 13.86 -7.38 -12.34
C LEU A 160 12.47 -6.85 -11.92
N THR A 161 11.92 -7.39 -10.84
CA THR A 161 10.61 -6.97 -10.31
C THR A 161 10.63 -5.51 -9.90
N VAL A 162 11.65 -5.10 -9.12
CA VAL A 162 11.80 -3.73 -8.64
C VAL A 162 12.03 -2.76 -9.81
N LEU A 163 12.93 -3.10 -10.75
CA LEU A 163 13.19 -2.25 -11.92
C LEU A 163 11.97 -2.12 -12.81
N SER A 164 11.21 -3.20 -13.01
CA SER A 164 9.95 -3.16 -13.78
C SER A 164 8.90 -2.30 -13.10
N ALA A 165 8.76 -2.39 -11.77
CA ALA A 165 7.85 -1.56 -11.00
C ALA A 165 8.22 -0.08 -11.06
N VAL A 166 9.51 0.25 -10.88
CA VAL A 166 10.02 1.62 -11.02
C VAL A 166 9.80 2.14 -12.44
N GLY A 167 10.12 1.34 -13.46
CA GLY A 167 9.91 1.69 -14.87
C GLY A 167 8.44 1.98 -15.17
N LEU A 168 7.52 1.18 -14.63
CA LEU A 168 6.08 1.41 -14.75
C LEU A 168 5.65 2.73 -14.08
N LEU A 169 6.09 2.99 -12.84
CA LEU A 169 5.75 4.22 -12.13
C LEU A 169 6.29 5.46 -12.86
N VAL A 170 7.54 5.40 -13.34
CA VAL A 170 8.16 6.50 -14.11
C VAL A 170 7.43 6.70 -15.44
N ALA A 171 7.10 5.62 -16.17
CA ALA A 171 6.36 5.74 -17.41
C ALA A 171 4.99 6.41 -17.18
N CYS A 172 4.25 5.98 -16.16
CA CYS A 172 2.94 6.55 -15.82
C CYS A 172 3.01 7.97 -15.26
N TRP A 173 4.16 8.41 -14.75
CA TRP A 173 4.38 9.80 -14.30
C TRP A 173 4.23 10.80 -15.46
N PHE A 174 4.76 10.46 -16.63
CA PHE A 174 4.77 11.34 -17.81
C PHE A 174 3.53 11.21 -18.71
N ILE A 175 2.61 10.29 -18.38
CA ILE A 175 1.37 10.09 -19.15
C ILE A 175 0.26 10.98 -18.57
N VAL A 176 -0.29 11.87 -19.40
CA VAL A 176 -1.46 12.73 -19.10
C VAL A 176 -1.33 13.37 -17.70
N HIS A 177 -0.22 14.07 -17.46
CA HIS A 177 0.05 14.76 -16.18
C HIS A 177 -0.07 13.87 -14.93
N ALA A 178 0.38 12.61 -15.02
CA ALA A 178 0.32 11.60 -13.97
C ALA A 178 -1.10 11.12 -13.57
N GLU A 179 -2.11 11.36 -14.41
CA GLU A 179 -3.44 10.78 -14.19
C GLU A 179 -3.39 9.24 -14.26
N ALA A 180 -2.61 8.68 -15.19
CA ALA A 180 -2.39 7.23 -15.28
C ALA A 180 -1.68 6.70 -14.02
N LEU A 181 -0.70 7.42 -13.49
CA LEU A 181 0.00 7.06 -12.26
C LEU A 181 -0.97 6.91 -11.09
N ARG A 182 -1.97 7.80 -10.99
CA ARG A 182 -2.99 7.74 -9.95
C ARG A 182 -3.71 6.39 -9.93
N PHE A 183 -4.13 5.90 -11.10
CA PHE A 183 -4.84 4.63 -11.22
C PHE A 183 -3.94 3.40 -11.05
N VAL A 184 -2.65 3.51 -11.40
CA VAL A 184 -1.65 2.46 -11.16
C VAL A 184 -1.32 2.34 -9.67
N VAL A 185 -1.10 3.46 -8.98
CA VAL A 185 -0.90 3.49 -7.52
C VAL A 185 -2.13 2.92 -6.80
N LEU A 186 -3.32 3.32 -7.24
CA LEU A 186 -4.59 2.76 -6.72
C LEU A 186 -4.66 1.24 -6.92
N PHE A 187 -4.33 0.75 -8.12
CA PHE A 187 -4.31 -0.68 -8.44
C PHE A 187 -3.32 -1.43 -7.54
N ILE A 188 -2.08 -0.95 -7.44
CA ILE A 188 -1.05 -1.56 -6.58
C ILE A 188 -1.50 -1.59 -5.12
N GLY A 189 -2.16 -0.52 -4.64
CA GLY A 189 -2.70 -0.46 -3.28
C GLY A 189 -3.79 -1.49 -2.99
N VAL A 190 -4.77 -1.60 -3.90
CA VAL A 190 -5.84 -2.61 -3.80
C VAL A 190 -5.26 -4.01 -3.87
N MET A 191 -4.34 -4.25 -4.81
CA MET A 191 -3.67 -5.54 -4.99
C MET A 191 -2.89 -5.92 -3.71
N SER A 192 -2.07 -5.02 -3.16
CA SER A 192 -1.28 -5.27 -1.95
C SER A 192 -2.14 -5.57 -0.73
N SER A 193 -3.31 -4.92 -0.61
CA SER A 193 -4.27 -5.20 0.46
C SER A 193 -4.89 -6.59 0.29
N LEU A 194 -5.39 -6.92 -0.90
CA LEU A 194 -6.01 -8.22 -1.15
C LEU A 194 -5.01 -9.39 -1.13
N TYR A 195 -3.75 -9.12 -1.47
CA TYR A 195 -2.68 -10.12 -1.49
C TYR A 195 -2.58 -10.85 -0.15
N SER A 196 -2.54 -10.12 0.96
CA SER A 196 -2.45 -10.75 2.29
C SER A 196 -3.58 -11.74 2.54
N VAL A 197 -4.79 -11.45 2.08
CA VAL A 197 -5.94 -12.35 2.24
C VAL A 197 -5.78 -13.61 1.39
N TRP A 198 -5.38 -13.44 0.12
CA TRP A 198 -5.25 -14.56 -0.82
C TRP A 198 -4.05 -15.44 -0.50
N ASP A 199 -2.93 -14.85 -0.10
CA ASP A 199 -1.74 -15.57 0.33
C ASP A 199 -2.03 -16.43 1.57
N ILE A 200 -2.73 -15.87 2.57
CA ILE A 200 -3.18 -16.63 3.75
C ILE A 200 -4.12 -17.78 3.36
N CYS A 201 -5.04 -17.57 2.42
CA CYS A 201 -5.93 -18.63 1.95
C CYS A 201 -5.16 -19.73 1.21
N ASP A 202 -4.29 -19.35 0.27
CA ASP A 202 -3.47 -20.28 -0.52
C ASP A 202 -2.56 -21.11 0.41
N ASP A 203 -1.89 -20.47 1.36
CA ASP A 203 -0.92 -21.12 2.23
C ASP A 203 -1.54 -21.96 3.34
N LEU A 204 -2.62 -21.47 3.99
CA LEU A 204 -3.18 -22.15 5.17
C LEU A 204 -4.32 -23.11 4.84
N ILE A 205 -5.06 -22.87 3.75
CA ILE A 205 -6.24 -23.67 3.40
C ILE A 205 -5.90 -24.63 2.27
N LEU A 206 -5.30 -24.15 1.17
CA LEU A 206 -5.08 -24.96 -0.02
C LEU A 206 -3.80 -25.79 0.06
N ARG A 207 -2.68 -25.17 0.45
CA ARG A 207 -1.35 -25.80 0.42
C ARG A 207 -0.90 -26.34 1.78
N LYS A 208 -1.44 -25.80 2.88
CA LYS A 208 -1.06 -26.13 4.28
C LYS A 208 0.46 -26.03 4.50
N VAL A 209 1.04 -24.92 4.07
CA VAL A 209 2.49 -24.67 4.12
C VAL A 209 2.92 -24.48 5.58
N ASN A 210 3.67 -25.45 6.11
CA ASN A 210 4.12 -25.45 7.50
C ASN A 210 5.20 -24.38 7.82
N SER A 211 5.70 -23.68 6.81
CA SER A 211 6.70 -22.61 6.87
C SER A 211 6.13 -21.19 6.70
N SER A 212 4.82 -21.02 6.43
CA SER A 212 4.18 -19.69 6.36
C SER A 212 4.35 -18.92 7.67
N ASP A 213 4.30 -17.58 7.65
CA ASP A 213 4.44 -16.75 8.86
C ASP A 213 3.43 -17.11 9.94
N ALA A 214 2.16 -17.37 9.56
CA ALA A 214 1.13 -17.75 10.51
C ALA A 214 1.40 -19.12 11.17
N SER A 215 1.95 -20.07 10.41
CA SER A 215 2.38 -21.37 10.93
C SER A 215 3.58 -21.25 11.87
N VAL A 216 4.57 -20.41 11.55
CA VAL A 216 5.72 -20.17 12.43
C VAL A 216 5.30 -19.42 13.69
N PHE A 217 4.38 -18.46 13.56
CA PHE A 217 3.83 -17.71 14.70
C PHE A 217 3.07 -18.63 15.65
N ALA A 218 2.17 -19.46 15.12
CA ALA A 218 1.41 -20.44 15.89
C ALA A 218 2.34 -21.43 16.63
N LYS A 219 3.41 -21.90 15.98
CA LYS A 219 4.41 -22.77 16.62
C LYS A 219 5.16 -22.08 17.76
N ARG A 220 5.39 -20.77 17.68
CA ARG A 220 6.16 -20.01 18.68
C ARG A 220 5.31 -19.48 19.83
N TYR A 221 4.09 -19.03 19.55
CA TYR A 221 3.23 -18.34 20.51
C TYR A 221 1.92 -19.07 20.82
N GLY A 222 1.70 -20.24 20.20
CA GLY A 222 0.50 -21.04 20.38
C GLY A 222 -0.67 -20.62 19.48
N GLY A 223 -1.76 -21.38 19.59
CA GLY A 223 -2.94 -21.24 18.73
C GLY A 223 -2.83 -22.00 17.41
N SER A 224 -3.86 -21.87 16.58
CA SER A 224 -3.89 -22.45 15.22
C SER A 224 -3.35 -21.44 14.22
N SER A 225 -2.55 -21.90 13.25
CA SER A 225 -2.09 -21.07 12.14
C SER A 225 -3.26 -20.46 11.37
N GLN A 226 -4.34 -21.22 11.20
CA GLN A 226 -5.57 -20.75 10.55
C GLN A 226 -6.25 -19.62 11.33
N CYS A 227 -6.24 -19.68 12.66
CA CYS A 227 -6.82 -18.62 13.49
C CYS A 227 -6.06 -17.30 13.31
N TRP A 228 -4.73 -17.35 13.39
CA TRP A 228 -3.88 -16.18 13.15
C TRP A 228 -4.02 -15.64 11.73
N GLY A 229 -4.06 -16.53 10.73
CA GLY A 229 -4.31 -16.17 9.35
C GLY A 229 -5.63 -15.41 9.18
N VAL A 230 -6.74 -15.94 9.69
CA VAL A 230 -8.06 -15.28 9.60
C VAL A 230 -8.04 -13.91 10.29
N ILE A 231 -7.41 -13.79 11.46
CA ILE A 231 -7.29 -12.50 12.17
C ILE A 231 -6.56 -11.48 11.28
N TRP A 232 -5.41 -11.85 10.71
CA TRP A 232 -4.63 -10.93 9.88
C TRP A 232 -5.32 -10.61 8.54
N SER A 233 -6.04 -11.56 7.95
CA SER A 233 -6.90 -11.32 6.79
C SER A 233 -8.01 -10.30 7.09
N ILE A 234 -8.68 -10.42 8.24
CA ILE A 234 -9.71 -9.45 8.66
C ILE A 234 -9.09 -8.08 8.86
N ILE A 235 -7.95 -7.99 9.55
CA ILE A 235 -7.24 -6.72 9.75
C ILE A 235 -6.88 -6.09 8.40
N SER A 236 -6.40 -6.89 7.45
CA SER A 236 -6.05 -6.43 6.11
C SER A 236 -7.23 -5.75 5.39
N ILE A 237 -8.41 -6.39 5.40
CA ILE A 237 -9.64 -5.85 4.79
C ILE A 237 -10.08 -4.56 5.50
N LEU A 238 -10.03 -4.55 6.84
CA LEU A 238 -10.41 -3.37 7.63
C LEU A 238 -9.46 -2.19 7.36
N VAL A 239 -8.16 -2.43 7.29
CA VAL A 239 -7.16 -1.41 6.99
C VAL A 239 -7.36 -0.85 5.58
N MET A 240 -7.66 -1.69 4.60
CA MET A 240 -8.04 -1.23 3.26
C MET A 240 -9.31 -0.35 3.29
N ALA A 241 -10.36 -0.78 4.01
CA ALA A 241 -11.59 -0.01 4.15
C ALA A 241 -11.33 1.37 4.79
N VAL A 242 -10.46 1.43 5.81
CA VAL A 242 -10.01 2.69 6.41
C VAL A 242 -9.29 3.56 5.39
N GLY A 243 -8.40 3.01 4.56
CA GLY A 243 -7.74 3.75 3.49
C GLY A 243 -8.72 4.36 2.48
N ILE A 244 -9.77 3.62 2.12
CA ILE A 244 -10.84 4.09 1.22
C ILE A 244 -11.64 5.22 1.88
N VAL A 245 -12.11 5.02 3.12
CA VAL A 245 -12.90 6.02 3.86
C VAL A 245 -12.07 7.29 4.09
N ALA A 246 -10.81 7.15 4.46
CA ALA A 246 -9.89 8.27 4.59
C ALA A 246 -9.71 9.00 3.25
N GLY A 247 -9.61 8.28 2.12
CA GLY A 247 -9.49 8.86 0.79
C GLY A 247 -10.71 9.70 0.42
N LEU A 248 -11.91 9.19 0.72
CA LEU A 248 -13.17 9.92 0.57
C LEU A 248 -13.22 11.18 1.46
N ALA A 249 -12.79 11.07 2.71
CA ALA A 249 -12.77 12.21 3.62
C ALA A 249 -11.73 13.27 3.23
N ALA A 250 -10.58 12.85 2.66
CA ALA A 250 -9.44 13.73 2.40
C ALA A 250 -9.41 14.34 0.99
N PHE A 251 -10.12 13.77 0.01
CA PHE A 251 -10.03 14.21 -1.40
C PHE A 251 -11.40 14.36 -2.06
N SER A 252 -11.90 15.59 -2.13
CA SER A 252 -13.19 15.93 -2.77
C SER A 252 -13.04 16.65 -4.13
N GLN A 253 -11.80 16.86 -4.60
CA GLN A 253 -11.50 17.62 -5.81
C GLN A 253 -12.01 16.92 -7.09
N SER A 254 -12.43 17.71 -8.08
CA SER A 254 -12.78 17.24 -9.43
C SER A 254 -11.52 16.77 -10.19
N PHE A 255 -11.68 15.99 -11.27
CA PHE A 255 -10.54 15.60 -12.12
C PHE A 255 -9.77 16.79 -12.68
N GLU A 256 -10.49 17.82 -13.16
CA GLU A 256 -9.89 19.05 -13.69
C GLU A 256 -9.06 19.77 -12.63
N GLN A 257 -9.59 19.88 -11.40
CA GLN A 257 -8.87 20.50 -10.29
C GLN A 257 -7.62 19.69 -9.91
N GLN A 258 -7.73 18.36 -9.84
CA GLN A 258 -6.56 17.51 -9.57
C GLN A 258 -5.48 17.66 -10.66
N GLN A 259 -5.88 17.80 -11.92
CA GLN A 259 -4.96 17.98 -13.03
C GLN A 259 -4.27 19.35 -12.96
N GLN A 260 -5.00 20.43 -12.69
CA GLN A 260 -4.44 21.76 -12.48
C GLN A 260 -3.45 21.77 -11.30
N ASP A 261 -3.83 21.21 -10.16
CA ASP A 261 -2.97 21.08 -8.99
C ASP A 261 -1.68 20.30 -9.32
N SER A 262 -1.79 19.26 -10.17
CA SER A 262 -0.65 18.44 -10.56
C SER A 262 0.38 19.18 -11.43
N GLN A 263 -0.04 20.19 -12.20
CA GLN A 263 0.87 21.00 -13.04
C GLN A 263 1.78 21.89 -12.19
N HIS A 264 1.33 22.27 -11.00
CA HIS A 264 2.12 23.04 -10.05
C HIS A 264 3.08 22.17 -9.21
N PHE A 265 2.94 20.83 -9.25
CA PHE A 265 3.74 19.89 -8.47
C PHE A 265 4.64 19.02 -9.36
N LEU A 266 5.93 19.34 -9.41
CA LEU A 266 7.00 18.69 -10.20
C LEU A 266 6.65 18.45 -11.68
N PRO A 267 7.52 18.80 -12.63
CA PRO A 267 7.20 18.69 -14.05
C PRO A 267 6.87 17.25 -14.46
N THR A 268 5.89 17.14 -15.35
CA THR A 268 5.39 15.91 -16.02
C THR A 268 5.34 16.16 -17.50
#